data_AF-A0A9E4NIU8-F1
#
_entry.id   AF-A0A9E4NIU8-F1
#
_cell.length_a   1.000
_cell.length_b   1.000
_cell.length_c   1.000
_cell.angle_alpha   90.00
_cell.angle_beta   90.00
_cell.angle_gamma   90.00
#
_symmetry.space_group_name_H-M   'P 1'
#
loop_
_entity.id
_entity.type
_entity.pdbx_description
1 polymer ?
#
loop_
_entity_poly.entity_id
_entity_poly.type
_entity_poly.pdbx_seq_one_letter_code
_entity_poly.pdbx_strand_id
1 'polypeptide(L)'
;MAGNVQIESDFIIGGHPDARVTPNFRLKELYRSNGKVRVHRELVAGLQVLRDNLAASIEIDPRRPAALEKPSDDGLYVVITAEDIERLQKEAMKLLRQGYFSRCVADNGQLYVEMHDPSLLPRISPKLAFDCGVKVTAAFETSGDPYQQVTGNFDKAGLSFGPIQCNLKTGTLQELFRYFRGEDESRLRRCFDDPEDYLAFWKVLDGSRKKAVAWADGLSLGSAKHRFAQPWRGYLQAVGREPLFRQVMLRYAYDKYGKLLMSALAFLHGVSPVEISNLRCLAALYDMGVQQGSLKKAHTAIKRRVAAEQPEDEFALTRIAVEERAKKASPRWRADCLSRRLCILDRQPVSVTLDGKRARRSNRSSYLLRNSEVKGLDRYLVG
;
A
#
# COMPACT_ATOMS: atom_id res chain seq x y z
N MET A 1 18.02 11.11 14.09
CA MET A 1 16.62 10.66 13.99
C MET A 1 15.76 11.92 14.02
N ALA A 2 15.09 12.29 12.93
CA ALA A 2 14.09 13.36 13.00
C ALA A 2 13.00 12.93 14.00
N GLY A 3 12.64 13.81 14.93
CA GLY A 3 11.84 13.45 16.11
C GLY A 3 10.51 12.78 15.80
N ASN A 4 9.97 12.06 16.78
CA ASN A 4 8.71 11.34 16.62
C ASN A 4 7.53 12.30 16.47
N VAL A 5 6.61 11.98 15.57
CA VAL A 5 5.26 12.59 15.52
C VAL A 5 4.48 12.07 16.72
N GLN A 6 3.86 12.97 17.48
CA GLN A 6 2.98 12.64 18.59
C GLN A 6 1.56 12.45 18.07
N ILE A 7 0.97 11.29 18.39
CA ILE A 7 -0.36 10.89 17.93
C ILE A 7 -1.19 10.50 19.15
N GLU A 8 -2.40 11.05 19.23
CA GLU A 8 -3.40 10.71 20.24
C GLU A 8 -4.74 10.50 19.53
N SER A 9 -5.35 9.33 19.70
CA SER A 9 -6.63 8.98 19.06
C SER A 9 -6.68 9.28 17.56
N ASP A 10 -5.61 8.90 16.83
CA ASP A 10 -5.40 9.18 15.40
C ASP A 10 -5.34 10.67 15.00
N PHE A 11 -5.28 11.60 15.96
CA PHE A 11 -4.89 12.99 15.74
C PHE A 11 -3.40 13.19 15.92
N ILE A 12 -2.79 13.89 14.98
CA ILE A 12 -1.42 14.39 15.11
C ILE A 12 -1.48 15.66 15.96
N ILE A 13 -0.86 15.62 17.14
CA ILE A 13 -0.95 16.69 18.15
C ILE A 13 0.39 17.41 18.42
N GLY A 14 1.49 16.90 17.87
CA GLY A 14 2.81 17.49 18.08
C GLY A 14 3.94 16.65 17.51
N GLY A 15 5.17 17.02 17.86
CA GLY A 15 6.41 16.38 17.40
C GLY A 15 7.43 17.38 16.88
N HIS A 16 8.51 16.87 16.27
CA HIS A 16 9.55 17.72 15.69
C HIS A 16 9.08 18.31 14.36
N PRO A 17 9.29 19.61 14.06
CA PRO A 17 8.77 20.26 12.84
C PRO A 17 9.19 19.57 11.53
N ASP A 18 10.42 19.07 11.44
CA ASP A 18 10.90 18.32 10.26
C ASP A 18 10.57 16.81 10.26
N ALA A 19 9.79 16.32 11.23
CA ALA A 19 9.31 14.96 11.22
C ALA A 19 8.42 14.71 9.99
N ARG A 20 8.67 13.63 9.26
CA ARG A 20 7.80 13.23 8.14
C ARG A 20 6.53 12.59 8.69
N VAL A 21 5.39 13.12 8.29
CA VAL A 21 4.06 12.59 8.63
C VAL A 21 3.60 11.60 7.56
N THR A 22 3.82 11.96 6.31
CA THR A 22 3.64 11.12 5.11
C THR A 22 4.83 11.35 4.16
N PRO A 23 4.95 10.63 3.03
CA PRO A 23 6.07 10.85 2.11
C PRO A 23 6.24 12.30 1.64
N ASN A 24 5.15 13.02 1.41
CA ASN A 24 5.17 14.39 0.88
C ASN A 24 4.79 15.46 1.90
N PHE A 25 4.58 15.14 3.17
CA PHE A 25 4.28 16.13 4.20
C PHE A 25 5.18 15.99 5.44
N ARG A 26 5.75 17.12 5.86
CA ARG A 26 6.41 17.30 7.15
C ARG A 26 5.45 17.91 8.15
N LEU A 27 5.72 17.69 9.43
CA LEU A 27 4.86 18.18 10.50
C LEU A 27 4.73 19.71 10.49
N LYS A 28 5.81 20.44 10.15
CA LYS A 28 5.82 21.91 10.04
C LYS A 28 4.75 22.48 9.11
N GLU A 29 4.37 21.74 8.07
CA GLU A 29 3.34 22.14 7.11
C GLU A 29 1.92 22.06 7.72
N LEU A 30 1.75 21.40 8.87
CA LEU A 30 0.46 21.19 9.54
C LEU A 30 0.28 22.10 10.77
N TYR A 31 1.29 22.91 11.11
CA TYR A 31 1.20 23.85 12.22
C TYR A 31 0.29 25.02 11.88
N ARG A 32 -0.46 25.47 12.88
CA ARG A 32 -1.22 26.71 12.80
C ARG A 32 -0.35 27.91 13.12
N SER A 33 -0.90 29.09 12.86
CA SER A 33 -0.31 30.38 13.24
C SER A 33 0.04 30.48 14.73
N ASN A 34 -0.70 29.78 15.60
CA ASN A 34 -0.44 29.73 17.06
C ASN A 34 0.65 28.72 17.47
N GLY A 35 1.35 28.09 16.51
CA GLY A 35 2.40 27.12 16.80
C GLY A 35 1.92 25.76 17.32
N LYS A 36 0.61 25.47 17.28
CA LYS A 36 0.04 24.15 17.60
C LYS A 36 -0.36 23.38 16.35
N VAL A 37 -0.42 22.05 16.46
CA VAL A 37 -0.97 21.16 15.43
C VAL A 37 -2.04 20.28 16.05
N ARG A 38 -3.16 20.11 15.34
CA ARG A 38 -4.17 19.10 15.62
C ARG A 38 -4.85 18.76 14.30
N VAL A 39 -4.54 17.61 13.74
CA VAL A 39 -5.10 17.17 12.46
C VAL A 39 -5.22 15.66 12.42
N HIS A 40 -6.36 15.16 11.97
CA HIS A 40 -6.61 13.72 11.93
C HIS A 40 -5.83 13.05 10.79
N ARG A 41 -5.33 11.84 11.05
CA ARG A 41 -4.47 11.12 10.09
C ARG A 41 -5.18 10.72 8.79
N GLU A 42 -6.49 10.54 8.80
CA GLU A 42 -7.27 10.31 7.57
C GLU A 42 -7.28 11.55 6.66
N LEU A 43 -7.39 12.75 7.23
CA LEU A 43 -7.30 13.99 6.47
C LEU A 43 -5.92 14.14 5.83
N VAL A 44 -4.85 13.91 6.61
CA VAL A 44 -3.49 13.96 6.08
C VAL A 44 -3.26 12.89 4.99
N ALA A 45 -3.89 11.71 5.12
CA ALA A 45 -3.86 10.70 4.07
C ALA A 45 -4.56 11.17 2.78
N GLY A 46 -5.71 11.83 2.88
CA GLY A 46 -6.39 12.46 1.75
C GLY A 46 -5.51 13.52 1.07
N LEU A 47 -4.86 14.39 1.85
CA LEU A 47 -3.91 15.39 1.34
C LEU A 47 -2.70 14.76 0.64
N GLN A 48 -2.15 13.68 1.20
CA GLN A 48 -1.06 12.92 0.59
C GLN A 48 -1.46 12.36 -0.78
N VAL A 49 -2.62 11.70 -0.87
CA VAL A 49 -3.13 11.17 -2.14
C VAL A 49 -3.42 12.29 -3.15
N LEU A 50 -3.94 13.43 -2.66
CA LEU A 50 -4.17 14.61 -3.50
C LEU A 50 -2.87 15.13 -4.11
N ARG A 51 -1.82 15.27 -3.28
CA ARG A 51 -0.48 15.71 -3.73
C ARG A 51 0.15 14.73 -4.71
N ASP A 52 -0.03 13.42 -4.48
CA ASP A 52 0.41 12.37 -5.40
C ASP A 52 -0.30 12.47 -6.78
N ASN A 53 -1.61 12.71 -6.80
CA ASN A 53 -2.38 12.85 -8.04
C ASN A 53 -2.07 14.14 -8.82
N LEU A 54 -1.80 15.23 -8.12
CA LEU A 54 -1.39 16.49 -8.73
C LEU A 54 0.03 16.43 -9.29
N ALA A 55 0.91 15.65 -8.66
CA ALA A 55 2.35 15.68 -8.92
C ALA A 55 2.93 17.10 -8.81
N ALA A 56 2.38 17.91 -7.89
CA ALA A 56 2.74 19.29 -7.63
C ALA A 56 2.67 19.59 -6.12
N SER A 57 3.17 20.74 -5.68
CA SER A 57 3.09 21.15 -4.28
C SER A 57 1.67 21.58 -3.89
N ILE A 58 1.32 21.31 -2.63
CA ILE A 58 0.11 21.82 -1.98
C ILE A 58 0.58 22.58 -0.75
N GLU A 59 0.10 23.81 -0.58
CA GLU A 59 0.32 24.62 0.62
C GLU A 59 -0.93 24.55 1.51
N ILE A 60 -0.73 24.54 2.83
CA ILE A 60 -1.80 24.47 3.83
C ILE A 60 -1.84 25.82 4.55
N ASP A 61 -3.00 26.48 4.56
CA ASP A 61 -3.17 27.78 5.23
C ASP A 61 -3.14 27.60 6.76
N PRO A 62 -2.15 28.18 7.47
CA PRO A 62 -2.00 28.01 8.91
C PRO A 62 -3.05 28.78 9.73
N ARG A 63 -3.82 29.69 9.11
CA ARG A 63 -4.80 30.54 9.82
C ARG A 63 -6.10 29.81 10.13
N ARG A 64 -6.46 28.80 9.33
CA ARG A 64 -7.77 28.13 9.23
C ARG A 64 -8.95 29.11 9.04
N PRO A 65 -9.87 28.86 8.10
CA PRO A 65 -10.99 29.77 7.88
C PRO A 65 -11.90 29.82 9.11
N ALA A 66 -12.34 31.04 9.45
CA ALA A 66 -13.34 31.27 10.49
C ALA A 66 -14.77 30.93 10.02
N ALA A 67 -15.00 30.82 8.71
CA ALA A 67 -16.34 30.78 8.14
C ALA A 67 -16.46 29.79 6.98
N LEU A 68 -16.66 28.52 7.30
CA LEU A 68 -17.78 27.76 6.75
C LEU A 68 -18.63 27.43 7.97
N GLU A 69 -19.93 27.74 7.93
CA GLU A 69 -20.84 27.66 9.09
C GLU A 69 -20.58 26.42 9.94
N LYS A 70 -20.00 26.65 11.14
CA LYS A 70 -19.60 25.63 12.15
C LYS A 70 -18.76 24.47 11.58
N PRO A 71 -17.43 24.54 11.64
CA PRO A 71 -16.61 23.39 11.27
C PRO A 71 -16.96 22.17 12.14
N SER A 72 -17.01 20.97 11.54
CA SER A 72 -16.82 19.73 12.31
C SER A 72 -15.46 19.82 13.03
N ASP A 73 -15.27 19.15 14.17
CA ASP A 73 -14.08 19.21 15.05
C ASP A 73 -12.84 19.77 14.35
N ASP A 74 -12.19 20.78 14.95
CA ASP A 74 -11.11 21.53 14.33
C ASP A 74 -10.08 20.64 13.60
N GLY A 75 -9.80 19.43 14.08
CA GLY A 75 -8.81 18.54 13.46
C GLY A 75 -9.24 17.87 12.15
N LEU A 76 -10.44 18.13 11.64
CA LEU A 76 -11.05 17.40 10.51
C LEU A 76 -11.07 18.18 9.19
N TYR A 77 -10.55 19.40 9.15
CA TYR A 77 -10.47 20.20 7.93
C TYR A 77 -9.16 20.99 7.80
N VAL A 78 -8.86 21.38 6.56
CA VAL A 78 -7.81 22.34 6.22
C VAL A 78 -8.24 23.20 5.03
N VAL A 79 -7.57 24.34 4.85
CA VAL A 79 -7.61 25.09 3.59
C VAL A 79 -6.28 24.93 2.90
N ILE A 80 -6.34 24.69 1.60
CA ILE A 80 -5.18 24.39 0.78
C ILE A 80 -5.16 25.22 -0.50
N THR A 81 -3.96 25.45 -1.03
CA THR A 81 -3.72 26.10 -2.31
C THR A 81 -2.68 25.31 -3.11
N ALA A 82 -2.66 25.53 -4.42
CA ALA A 82 -1.66 25.01 -5.34
C ALA A 82 -1.50 26.01 -6.49
N GLU A 83 -0.41 25.87 -7.25
CA GLU A 83 -0.15 26.69 -8.45
C GLU A 83 -1.30 26.60 -9.47
N ASP A 84 -1.80 25.39 -9.71
CA ASP A 84 -2.95 25.12 -10.59
C ASP A 84 -4.19 24.80 -9.74
N ILE A 85 -4.97 25.84 -9.42
CA ILE A 85 -6.15 25.75 -8.56
C ILE A 85 -7.28 24.94 -9.19
N GLU A 86 -7.45 25.02 -10.52
CA GLU A 86 -8.48 24.28 -11.24
C GLU A 86 -8.19 22.78 -11.20
N ARG A 87 -6.93 22.39 -11.42
CA ARG A 87 -6.51 20.99 -11.28
C ARG A 87 -6.61 20.51 -9.84
N LEU A 88 -6.24 21.35 -8.86
CA LEU A 88 -6.43 21.04 -7.43
C LEU A 88 -7.89 20.69 -7.13
N GLN A 89 -8.83 21.53 -7.55
CA GLN A 89 -10.26 21.30 -7.38
C GLN A 89 -10.72 20.02 -8.07
N LYS A 90 -10.30 19.79 -9.32
CA LYS A 90 -10.65 18.59 -10.10
C LYS A 90 -10.19 17.31 -9.42
N GLU A 91 -8.95 17.26 -8.93
CA GLU A 91 -8.42 16.08 -8.22
C GLU A 91 -9.08 15.92 -6.83
N ALA A 92 -9.34 17.00 -6.11
CA ALA A 92 -10.05 16.95 -4.83
C ALA A 92 -11.48 16.41 -4.99
N MET A 93 -12.21 16.81 -6.04
CA MET A 93 -13.54 16.27 -6.34
C MET A 93 -13.54 14.77 -6.68
N LYS A 94 -12.44 14.25 -7.26
CA LYS A 94 -12.28 12.79 -7.40
C LYS A 94 -12.12 12.12 -6.04
N LEU A 95 -11.34 12.72 -5.14
CA LEU A 95 -11.14 12.19 -3.78
C LEU A 95 -12.40 12.28 -2.92
N LEU A 96 -13.23 13.30 -3.12
CA LEU A 96 -14.57 13.39 -2.53
C LEU A 96 -15.44 12.20 -2.97
N ARG A 97 -15.49 11.89 -4.28
CA ARG A 97 -16.21 10.69 -4.78
C ARG A 97 -15.64 9.36 -4.29
N GLN A 98 -14.35 9.33 -3.96
CA GLN A 98 -13.69 8.15 -3.36
C GLN A 98 -13.83 8.11 -1.83
N GLY A 99 -14.52 9.09 -1.23
CA GLY A 99 -14.81 9.16 0.20
C GLY A 99 -13.60 9.53 1.07
N TYR A 100 -12.56 10.14 0.50
CA TYR A 100 -11.46 10.72 1.30
C TYR A 100 -11.90 12.03 1.97
N PHE A 101 -12.70 12.82 1.26
CA PHE A 101 -13.25 14.09 1.74
C PHE A 101 -14.77 14.01 1.78
N SER A 102 -15.37 14.57 2.82
CA SER A 102 -16.81 14.78 2.95
C SER A 102 -17.25 16.05 2.22
N ARG A 103 -16.37 17.06 2.20
CA ARG A 103 -16.67 18.38 1.64
C ARG A 103 -15.43 18.98 0.98
N CYS A 104 -15.63 19.59 -0.18
CA CYS A 104 -14.65 20.42 -0.87
C CYS A 104 -15.34 21.71 -1.32
N VAL A 105 -14.85 22.87 -0.88
CA VAL A 105 -15.43 24.19 -1.22
C VAL A 105 -14.33 25.12 -1.68
N ALA A 106 -14.42 25.59 -2.92
CA ALA A 106 -13.53 26.61 -3.44
C ALA A 106 -13.96 27.99 -2.94
N ASP A 107 -13.00 28.79 -2.46
CA ASP A 107 -13.23 30.18 -2.07
C ASP A 107 -11.96 31.00 -2.28
N ASN A 108 -12.06 32.16 -2.94
CA ASN A 108 -10.99 33.13 -3.11
C ASN A 108 -9.61 32.56 -3.52
N GLY A 109 -9.57 31.64 -4.49
CA GLY A 109 -8.32 31.02 -4.96
C GLY A 109 -7.73 29.96 -4.01
N GLN A 110 -8.46 29.60 -2.95
CA GLN A 110 -8.16 28.52 -2.05
C GLN A 110 -9.22 27.42 -2.13
N LEU A 111 -8.90 26.26 -1.57
CA LEU A 111 -9.80 25.12 -1.47
C LEU A 111 -9.89 24.65 -0.03
N TYR A 112 -11.08 24.74 0.54
CA TYR A 112 -11.41 24.07 1.78
C TYR A 112 -11.64 22.58 1.52
N VAL A 113 -11.01 21.72 2.32
CA VAL A 113 -11.28 20.27 2.33
C VAL A 113 -11.52 19.78 3.75
N GLU A 114 -12.51 18.91 3.90
CA GLU A 114 -12.92 18.33 5.17
C GLU A 114 -13.07 16.81 5.00
N MET A 115 -12.64 16.05 6.00
CA MET A 115 -12.85 14.61 6.01
C MET A 115 -14.21 14.24 6.62
N HIS A 116 -14.64 13.00 6.41
CA HIS A 116 -15.79 12.47 7.14
C HIS A 116 -15.49 12.37 8.64
N ASP A 117 -16.52 12.27 9.47
CA ASP A 117 -16.37 11.90 10.88
C ASP A 117 -15.51 10.61 10.98
N PRO A 118 -14.42 10.59 11.78
CA PRO A 118 -13.58 9.41 11.95
C PRO A 118 -14.32 8.14 12.39
N SER A 119 -15.46 8.28 13.08
CA SER A 119 -16.31 7.17 13.51
C SER A 119 -17.26 6.66 12.41
N LEU A 120 -17.44 7.42 11.34
CA LEU A 120 -18.39 7.15 10.24
C LEU A 120 -17.71 7.30 8.87
N LEU A 121 -16.51 6.74 8.72
CA LEU A 121 -15.80 6.77 7.46
C LEU A 121 -16.55 5.98 6.38
N PRO A 122 -16.67 6.50 5.14
CA PRO A 122 -17.37 5.80 4.07
C PRO A 122 -16.62 4.52 3.70
N ARG A 123 -17.39 3.46 3.45
CA ARG A 123 -16.83 2.20 2.97
C ARG A 123 -16.14 2.39 1.61
N ILE A 124 -15.00 1.74 1.41
CA ILE A 124 -14.24 1.81 0.16
C ILE A 124 -14.55 0.63 -0.77
N SER A 125 -14.21 0.76 -2.06
CA SER A 125 -14.40 -0.32 -3.03
C SER A 125 -13.35 -1.43 -2.85
N PRO A 126 -13.68 -2.71 -3.18
CA PRO A 126 -12.72 -3.81 -3.19
C PRO A 126 -11.47 -3.52 -4.02
N LYS A 127 -11.65 -2.87 -5.18
CA LYS A 127 -10.54 -2.48 -6.06
C LYS A 127 -9.56 -1.54 -5.36
N LEU A 128 -10.06 -0.51 -4.67
CA LEU A 128 -9.23 0.43 -3.93
C LEU A 128 -8.55 -0.25 -2.74
N ALA A 129 -9.29 -1.08 -1.99
CA ALA A 129 -8.75 -1.83 -0.87
C ALA A 129 -7.59 -2.74 -1.29
N PHE A 130 -7.76 -3.45 -2.41
CA PHE A 130 -6.74 -4.33 -2.97
C PHE A 130 -5.50 -3.56 -3.43
N ASP A 131 -5.66 -2.45 -4.15
CA ASP A 131 -4.53 -1.59 -4.57
C ASP A 131 -3.77 -1.04 -3.34
N CYS A 132 -4.48 -0.61 -2.29
CA CYS A 132 -3.86 -0.22 -1.03
C CYS A 132 -3.07 -1.37 -0.39
N GLY A 133 -3.65 -2.57 -0.30
CA GLY A 133 -2.98 -3.76 0.24
C GLY A 133 -1.70 -4.12 -0.50
N VAL A 134 -1.74 -4.07 -1.84
CA VAL A 134 -0.57 -4.29 -2.71
C VAL A 134 0.51 -3.24 -2.46
N LYS A 135 0.16 -1.95 -2.49
CA LYS A 135 1.10 -0.84 -2.28
C LYS A 135 1.75 -0.88 -0.90
N VAL A 136 0.96 -1.14 0.14
CA VAL A 136 1.46 -1.25 1.52
C VAL A 136 2.40 -2.44 1.65
N THR A 137 2.04 -3.61 1.14
CA THR A 137 2.89 -4.80 1.16
C THR A 137 4.23 -4.55 0.47
N ALA A 138 4.19 -3.95 -0.73
CA ALA A 138 5.38 -3.60 -1.50
C ALA A 138 6.26 -2.56 -0.78
N ALA A 139 5.66 -1.57 -0.12
CA ALA A 139 6.38 -0.46 0.51
C ALA A 139 7.30 -0.88 1.67
N PHE A 140 7.17 -2.10 2.19
CA PHE A 140 8.15 -2.65 3.13
C PHE A 140 9.44 -3.14 2.46
N GLU A 141 9.39 -3.55 1.20
CA GLU A 141 10.55 -4.08 0.47
C GLU A 141 11.35 -2.97 -0.19
N THR A 142 10.68 -1.87 -0.55
CA THR A 142 11.22 -0.97 -1.55
C THR A 142 10.77 0.50 -1.40
N SER A 143 11.59 1.41 -1.94
CA SER A 143 11.33 2.83 -2.06
C SER A 143 10.81 3.20 -3.48
N GLY A 144 10.23 4.40 -3.65
CA GLY A 144 9.63 4.85 -4.92
C GLY A 144 8.25 4.27 -5.28
N ASP A 145 7.85 4.39 -6.54
CA ASP A 145 6.61 3.81 -7.08
C ASP A 145 6.78 2.30 -7.30
N PRO A 146 6.00 1.44 -6.62
CA PRO A 146 6.21 -0.01 -6.68
C PRO A 146 5.91 -0.63 -8.05
N TYR A 147 5.13 0.04 -8.90
CA TYR A 147 4.89 -0.42 -10.27
C TYR A 147 6.10 -0.23 -11.20
N GLN A 148 7.06 0.62 -10.81
CA GLN A 148 8.27 0.91 -11.59
C GLN A 148 9.52 0.20 -11.03
N GLN A 149 9.34 -0.71 -10.08
CA GLN A 149 10.46 -1.38 -9.43
C GLN A 149 11.01 -2.51 -10.27
N VAL A 150 12.30 -2.42 -10.55
CA VAL A 150 13.08 -3.37 -11.34
C VAL A 150 14.23 -3.83 -10.47
N THR A 151 14.33 -5.13 -10.24
CA THR A 151 15.37 -5.73 -9.40
C THR A 151 16.10 -6.83 -10.16
N GLY A 152 17.43 -6.77 -10.13
CA GLY A 152 18.30 -7.77 -10.77
C GLY A 152 18.39 -9.08 -9.99
N ASN A 153 19.27 -9.97 -10.44
CA ASN A 153 19.36 -11.36 -10.00
C ASN A 153 20.11 -11.59 -8.67
N PHE A 154 19.78 -10.84 -7.62
CA PHE A 154 20.47 -10.94 -6.33
C PHE A 154 20.15 -12.23 -5.54
N ASP A 155 18.94 -12.78 -5.73
CA ASP A 155 18.42 -13.95 -5.02
C ASP A 155 18.33 -15.22 -5.91
N LYS A 156 18.95 -15.15 -7.10
CA LYS A 156 18.89 -16.19 -8.14
C LYS A 156 17.51 -16.36 -8.78
N ALA A 157 16.57 -15.41 -8.63
CA ALA A 157 15.25 -15.44 -9.28
C ALA A 157 15.21 -14.85 -10.71
N GLY A 158 16.33 -14.32 -11.18
CA GLY A 158 16.44 -13.55 -12.42
C GLY A 158 16.01 -12.10 -12.21
N LEU A 159 15.38 -11.52 -13.23
CA LEU A 159 14.73 -10.22 -13.14
C LEU A 159 13.44 -10.35 -12.32
N SER A 160 13.24 -9.44 -11.38
CA SER A 160 11.98 -9.23 -10.65
C SER A 160 11.40 -7.85 -10.96
N PHE A 161 10.07 -7.77 -11.13
CA PHE A 161 9.40 -6.54 -11.53
C PHE A 161 8.06 -6.31 -10.80
N GLY A 162 7.82 -5.05 -10.43
CA GLY A 162 6.56 -4.57 -9.90
C GLY A 162 6.32 -4.82 -8.39
N PRO A 163 5.14 -4.43 -7.86
CA PRO A 163 4.80 -4.43 -6.45
C PRO A 163 4.77 -5.82 -5.82
N ILE A 164 4.44 -6.85 -6.61
CA ILE A 164 4.40 -8.26 -6.17
C ILE A 164 5.65 -9.05 -6.60
N GLN A 165 6.69 -8.36 -7.09
CA GLN A 165 7.99 -8.94 -7.46
C GLN A 165 7.86 -10.17 -8.37
N CYS A 166 7.06 -10.03 -9.44
CA CYS A 166 6.96 -11.08 -10.46
C CYS A 166 8.33 -11.34 -11.08
N ASN A 167 8.74 -12.61 -11.18
CA ASN A 167 10.11 -12.95 -11.55
C ASN A 167 10.22 -14.07 -12.60
N LEU A 168 11.38 -14.14 -13.25
CA LEU A 168 11.65 -15.08 -14.34
C LEU A 168 11.75 -16.53 -13.86
N LYS A 169 12.28 -16.77 -12.65
CA LYS A 169 12.47 -18.13 -12.10
C LYS A 169 11.16 -18.87 -11.89
N THR A 170 10.15 -18.18 -11.36
CA THR A 170 8.82 -18.76 -11.11
C THR A 170 7.95 -18.76 -12.36
N GLY A 171 8.27 -17.93 -13.36
CA GLY A 171 7.48 -17.79 -14.58
C GLY A 171 6.40 -16.70 -14.49
N THR A 172 6.22 -16.08 -13.33
CA THR A 172 5.13 -15.11 -13.11
C THR A 172 5.34 -13.82 -13.90
N LEU A 173 6.60 -13.44 -14.16
CA LEU A 173 6.90 -12.27 -14.98
C LEU A 173 6.45 -12.49 -16.43
N GLN A 174 6.73 -13.66 -16.98
CA GLN A 174 6.30 -14.05 -18.32
C GLN A 174 4.76 -14.05 -18.43
N GLU A 175 4.07 -14.63 -17.45
CA GLU A 175 2.59 -14.63 -17.41
C GLU A 175 2.02 -13.20 -17.40
N LEU A 176 2.54 -12.34 -16.52
CA LEU A 176 2.08 -10.97 -16.38
C LEU A 176 2.25 -10.15 -17.68
N PHE A 177 3.40 -10.27 -18.34
CA PHE A 177 3.62 -9.58 -19.60
C PHE A 177 2.74 -10.13 -20.73
N ARG A 178 2.44 -11.44 -20.74
CA ARG A 178 1.47 -12.01 -21.70
C ARG A 178 0.06 -11.48 -21.49
N TYR A 179 -0.36 -11.29 -20.23
CA TYR A 179 -1.64 -10.64 -19.94
C TYR A 179 -1.69 -9.23 -20.53
N PHE A 180 -0.64 -8.43 -20.34
CA PHE A 180 -0.65 -7.06 -20.89
C PHE A 180 -0.56 -7.02 -22.42
N ARG A 181 0.25 -7.90 -23.02
CA ARG A 181 0.30 -8.05 -24.50
C ARG A 181 -1.06 -8.42 -25.07
N GLY A 182 -1.77 -9.35 -24.42
CA GLY A 182 -3.11 -9.77 -24.86
C GLY A 182 -4.17 -8.67 -24.74
N GLU A 183 -3.98 -7.71 -23.84
CA GLU A 183 -4.89 -6.57 -23.65
C GLU A 183 -4.60 -5.42 -24.61
N ASP A 184 -3.32 -5.03 -24.77
CA ASP A 184 -2.92 -3.98 -25.71
C ASP A 184 -1.42 -4.08 -26.03
N GLU A 185 -1.08 -4.91 -27.02
CA GLU A 185 0.29 -5.04 -27.52
C GLU A 185 0.86 -3.70 -28.03
N SER A 186 0.04 -2.86 -28.64
CA SER A 186 0.50 -1.57 -29.18
C SER A 186 0.98 -0.64 -28.07
N ARG A 187 0.28 -0.59 -26.93
CA ARG A 187 0.74 0.14 -25.74
C ARG A 187 2.03 -0.42 -25.18
N LEU A 188 2.10 -1.75 -25.01
CA LEU A 188 3.31 -2.37 -24.49
C LEU A 188 4.52 -2.10 -25.38
N ARG A 189 4.37 -2.20 -26.70
CA ARG A 189 5.44 -1.93 -27.66
C ARG A 189 5.94 -0.49 -27.58
N ARG A 190 5.05 0.49 -27.37
CA ARG A 190 5.43 1.91 -27.18
C ARG A 190 6.26 2.19 -25.92
N CYS A 191 6.35 1.24 -24.98
CA CYS A 191 7.24 1.37 -23.83
C CYS A 191 8.72 1.06 -24.16
N PHE A 192 9.01 0.55 -25.36
CA PHE A 192 10.35 0.25 -25.83
C PHE A 192 10.72 1.27 -26.91
N ASP A 193 11.81 2.00 -26.70
CA ASP A 193 12.30 2.99 -27.66
C ASP A 193 12.92 2.32 -28.90
N ASP A 194 13.38 1.07 -28.77
CA ASP A 194 13.92 0.26 -29.87
C ASP A 194 12.99 -0.95 -30.16
N PRO A 195 12.45 -1.07 -31.40
CA PRO A 195 11.66 -2.22 -31.83
C PRO A 195 12.38 -3.57 -31.73
N GLU A 196 13.70 -3.63 -31.94
CA GLU A 196 14.48 -4.87 -31.84
C GLU A 196 14.62 -5.31 -30.39
N ASP A 197 14.73 -4.38 -29.44
CA ASP A 197 14.72 -4.70 -28.01
C ASP A 197 13.37 -5.27 -27.56
N TYR A 198 12.25 -4.78 -28.13
CA TYR A 198 10.93 -5.37 -27.89
C TYR A 198 10.87 -6.84 -28.36
N LEU A 199 11.38 -7.13 -29.56
CA LEU A 199 11.44 -8.50 -30.09
C LEU A 199 12.38 -9.39 -29.27
N ALA A 200 13.55 -8.88 -28.89
CA ALA A 200 14.51 -9.59 -28.06
C ALA A 200 13.94 -9.89 -26.67
N PHE A 201 13.19 -8.97 -26.08
CA PHE A 201 12.49 -9.18 -24.82
C PHE A 201 11.51 -10.35 -24.90
N TRP A 202 10.71 -10.43 -25.97
CA TRP A 202 9.77 -11.53 -26.16
C TRP A 202 10.45 -12.85 -26.44
N LYS A 203 11.56 -12.86 -27.18
CA LYS A 203 12.40 -14.06 -27.35
C LYS A 203 12.86 -14.62 -26.00
N VAL A 204 13.15 -13.75 -25.04
CA VAL A 204 13.49 -14.15 -23.67
C VAL A 204 12.27 -14.67 -22.91
N LEU A 205 11.14 -13.94 -22.93
CA LEU A 205 9.93 -14.31 -22.17
C LEU A 205 9.24 -15.58 -22.69
N ASP A 206 9.26 -15.83 -23.99
CA ASP A 206 8.69 -17.04 -24.62
C ASP A 206 9.68 -18.22 -24.64
N GLY A 207 10.94 -17.98 -24.27
CA GLY A 207 11.94 -19.03 -24.08
C GLY A 207 11.80 -19.81 -22.75
N SER A 208 12.78 -20.68 -22.48
CA SER A 208 12.80 -21.43 -21.22
C SER A 208 13.19 -20.55 -20.03
N ARG A 209 12.60 -20.83 -18.85
CA ARG A 209 12.92 -20.07 -17.61
C ARG A 209 14.41 -20.04 -17.30
N LYS A 210 15.14 -21.14 -17.56
CA LYS A 210 16.59 -21.22 -17.38
C LYS A 210 17.33 -20.20 -18.26
N LYS A 211 16.98 -20.11 -19.55
CA LYS A 211 17.57 -19.13 -20.46
C LYS A 211 17.21 -17.70 -20.06
N ALA A 212 15.96 -17.47 -19.64
CA ALA A 212 15.53 -16.15 -19.19
C ALA A 212 16.26 -15.68 -17.93
N VAL A 213 16.44 -16.57 -16.94
CA VAL A 213 17.23 -16.27 -15.74
C VAL A 213 18.70 -15.99 -16.09
N ALA A 214 19.29 -16.77 -17.00
CA ALA A 214 20.67 -16.53 -17.46
C ALA A 214 20.83 -15.18 -18.18
N TRP A 215 19.87 -14.81 -19.04
CA TRP A 215 19.82 -13.49 -19.67
C TRP A 215 19.77 -12.37 -18.63
N ALA A 216 18.87 -12.49 -17.64
CA ALA A 216 18.77 -11.49 -16.59
C ALA A 216 20.03 -11.44 -15.70
N ASP A 217 20.69 -12.57 -15.48
CA ASP A 217 21.94 -12.63 -14.72
C ASP A 217 23.07 -11.86 -15.39
N GLY A 218 23.16 -11.92 -16.72
CA GLY A 218 24.13 -11.17 -17.53
C GLY A 218 23.87 -9.65 -17.55
N LEU A 219 22.62 -9.23 -17.34
CA LEU A 219 22.21 -7.82 -17.28
C LEU A 219 22.13 -7.26 -15.85
N SER A 220 22.38 -8.10 -14.85
CA SER A 220 22.35 -7.69 -13.44
C SER A 220 23.69 -7.09 -13.01
N LEU A 221 23.65 -5.89 -12.44
CA LEU A 221 24.82 -5.06 -12.20
C LEU A 221 25.20 -4.97 -10.71
N GLY A 222 26.50 -4.81 -10.47
CA GLY A 222 27.10 -4.68 -9.15
C GLY A 222 27.43 -6.03 -8.51
N SER A 223 28.31 -6.02 -7.51
CA SER A 223 28.76 -7.24 -6.81
C SER A 223 27.62 -8.05 -6.20
N ALA A 224 26.55 -7.37 -5.77
CA ALA A 224 25.34 -7.99 -5.22
C ALA A 224 24.19 -8.16 -6.24
N LYS A 225 24.41 -7.82 -7.52
CA LYS A 225 23.43 -8.00 -8.62
C LYS A 225 22.04 -7.39 -8.41
N HIS A 226 21.89 -6.38 -7.55
CA HIS A 226 20.58 -5.76 -7.28
C HIS A 226 20.08 -4.84 -8.40
N ARG A 227 20.98 -4.23 -9.16
CA ARG A 227 20.62 -3.28 -10.23
C ARG A 227 20.45 -4.01 -11.55
N PHE A 228 19.67 -3.44 -12.47
CA PHE A 228 19.47 -3.96 -13.82
C PHE A 228 19.97 -2.94 -14.85
N ALA A 229 20.59 -3.42 -15.92
CA ALA A 229 21.21 -2.58 -16.94
C ALA A 229 20.19 -1.76 -17.75
N GLN A 230 20.65 -0.62 -18.28
CA GLN A 230 19.95 0.10 -19.35
C GLN A 230 20.19 -0.61 -20.70
N PRO A 231 19.27 -0.47 -21.68
CA PRO A 231 18.02 0.31 -21.64
C PRO A 231 16.85 -0.42 -20.96
N TRP A 232 17.00 -1.72 -20.66
CA TRP A 232 15.94 -2.58 -20.12
C TRP A 232 15.26 -2.04 -18.87
N ARG A 233 16.02 -1.47 -17.93
CA ARG A 233 15.45 -0.83 -16.75
C ARG A 233 14.49 0.30 -17.13
N GLY A 234 14.87 1.17 -18.08
CA GLY A 234 14.05 2.25 -18.57
C GLY A 234 12.73 1.77 -19.18
N TYR A 235 12.80 0.74 -20.02
CA TYR A 235 11.60 0.14 -20.65
C TYR A 235 10.63 -0.44 -19.62
N LEU A 236 11.13 -1.22 -18.65
CA LEU A 236 10.30 -1.76 -17.58
C LEU A 236 9.68 -0.65 -16.73
N GLN A 237 10.42 0.44 -16.46
CA GLN A 237 9.87 1.60 -15.77
C GLN A 237 8.77 2.30 -16.59
N ALA A 238 8.91 2.38 -17.91
CA ALA A 238 7.88 2.90 -18.80
C ALA A 238 6.62 2.02 -18.77
N VAL A 239 6.76 0.70 -18.84
CA VAL A 239 5.65 -0.25 -18.64
C VAL A 239 4.98 -0.03 -17.28
N GLY A 240 5.76 0.17 -16.22
CA GLY A 240 5.25 0.47 -14.88
C GLY A 240 4.47 1.78 -14.77
N ARG A 241 4.63 2.73 -15.71
CA ARG A 241 3.87 3.99 -15.77
C ARG A 241 2.56 3.84 -16.54
N GLU A 242 2.41 2.85 -17.40
CA GLU A 242 1.21 2.67 -18.21
C GLU A 242 -0.04 2.38 -17.35
N PRO A 243 -1.09 3.23 -17.42
CA PRO A 243 -2.30 3.04 -16.62
C PRO A 243 -2.99 1.70 -16.88
N LEU A 244 -2.95 1.20 -18.12
CA LEU A 244 -3.52 -0.11 -18.46
C LEU A 244 -2.70 -1.24 -17.85
N PHE A 245 -1.37 -1.18 -17.91
CA PHE A 245 -0.51 -2.19 -17.29
C PHE A 245 -0.76 -2.31 -15.78
N ARG A 246 -0.91 -1.18 -15.07
CA ARG A 246 -1.24 -1.19 -13.64
C ARG A 246 -2.56 -1.92 -13.35
N GLN A 247 -3.57 -1.73 -14.20
CA GLN A 247 -4.84 -2.45 -14.08
C GLN A 247 -4.66 -3.96 -14.33
N VAL A 248 -3.91 -4.32 -15.37
CA VAL A 248 -3.58 -5.72 -15.68
C VAL A 248 -2.84 -6.38 -14.52
N MET A 249 -1.84 -5.70 -13.97
CA MET A 249 -1.06 -6.19 -12.84
C MET A 249 -1.88 -6.34 -11.57
N LEU A 250 -2.79 -5.39 -11.29
CA LEU A 250 -3.72 -5.52 -10.16
C LEU A 250 -4.64 -6.72 -10.32
N ARG A 251 -5.20 -6.94 -11.51
CA ARG A 251 -6.00 -8.13 -11.81
C ARG A 251 -5.18 -9.41 -11.67
N TYR A 252 -3.96 -9.45 -12.20
CA TYR A 252 -3.05 -10.59 -12.04
C TYR A 252 -2.72 -10.85 -10.56
N ALA A 253 -2.41 -9.81 -9.79
CA ALA A 253 -2.16 -9.91 -8.36
C ALA A 253 -3.41 -10.41 -7.62
N TYR A 254 -4.60 -9.96 -8.02
CA TYR A 254 -5.86 -10.44 -7.48
C TYR A 254 -6.08 -11.93 -7.77
N ASP A 255 -5.91 -12.36 -9.01
CA ASP A 255 -6.11 -13.76 -9.42
C ASP A 255 -5.15 -14.72 -8.69
N LYS A 256 -3.92 -14.27 -8.42
CA LYS A 256 -2.89 -15.07 -7.76
C LYS A 256 -2.94 -14.99 -6.23
N TYR A 257 -3.04 -13.79 -5.66
CA TYR A 257 -2.90 -13.53 -4.23
C TYR A 257 -4.21 -13.20 -3.53
N GLY A 258 -5.23 -12.74 -4.26
CA GLY A 258 -6.59 -12.56 -3.73
C GLY A 258 -7.14 -13.87 -3.16
N LYS A 259 -6.85 -15.01 -3.81
CA LYS A 259 -7.21 -16.35 -3.30
C LYS A 259 -6.62 -16.67 -1.93
N LEU A 260 -5.43 -16.14 -1.61
CA LEU A 260 -4.82 -16.36 -0.30
C LEU A 260 -5.53 -15.57 0.79
N LEU A 261 -5.93 -14.32 0.49
CA LEU A 261 -6.76 -13.52 1.38
C LEU A 261 -8.13 -14.19 1.58
N MET A 262 -8.79 -14.62 0.50
CA MET A 262 -10.08 -15.31 0.61
C MET A 262 -9.99 -16.59 1.44
N SER A 263 -8.94 -17.41 1.23
CA SER A 263 -8.71 -18.61 2.03
C SER A 263 -8.51 -18.30 3.52
N ALA A 264 -7.80 -17.20 3.84
CA ALA A 264 -7.62 -16.77 5.22
C ALA A 264 -8.95 -16.30 5.85
N LEU A 265 -9.74 -15.50 5.13
CA LEU A 265 -11.03 -15.02 5.59
C LEU A 265 -12.04 -16.15 5.78
N ALA A 266 -12.14 -17.09 4.83
CA ALA A 266 -13.01 -18.26 4.94
C ALA A 266 -12.67 -19.11 6.17
N PHE A 267 -11.37 -19.32 6.44
CA PHE A 267 -10.95 -20.00 7.66
C PHE A 267 -11.33 -19.23 8.93
N LEU A 268 -11.12 -17.92 8.96
CA LEU A 268 -11.41 -17.08 10.13
C LEU A 268 -12.91 -16.99 10.42
N HIS A 269 -13.74 -16.88 9.39
CA HIS A 269 -15.19 -16.96 9.48
C HIS A 269 -15.67 -18.30 10.06
N GLY A 270 -14.99 -19.40 9.73
CA GLY A 270 -15.29 -20.72 10.28
C GLY A 270 -14.87 -20.94 11.74
N VAL A 271 -14.15 -20.00 12.37
CA VAL A 271 -13.68 -20.13 13.77
C VAL A 271 -14.17 -19.00 14.69
N SER A 272 -14.74 -17.93 14.15
CA SER A 272 -15.30 -16.79 14.90
C SER A 272 -16.46 -16.17 14.14
N PRO A 273 -17.53 -15.71 14.82
CA PRO A 273 -18.63 -14.96 14.19
C PRO A 273 -18.24 -13.54 13.77
N VAL A 274 -17.09 -13.03 14.23
CA VAL A 274 -16.61 -11.69 13.90
C VAL A 274 -16.32 -11.56 12.40
N GLU A 275 -16.96 -10.59 11.76
CA GLU A 275 -16.71 -10.25 10.36
C GLU A 275 -15.47 -9.36 10.22
N ILE A 276 -14.56 -9.71 9.29
CA ILE A 276 -13.38 -8.90 8.96
C ILE A 276 -13.66 -8.13 7.68
N SER A 277 -13.83 -6.82 7.79
CA SER A 277 -14.15 -5.93 6.68
C SER A 277 -13.30 -4.67 6.59
N ASN A 278 -12.55 -4.30 7.63
CA ASN A 278 -11.69 -3.13 7.64
C ASN A 278 -10.43 -3.34 6.81
N LEU A 279 -10.08 -2.30 6.04
CA LEU A 279 -8.93 -2.29 5.15
C LEU A 279 -7.62 -2.71 5.86
N ARG A 280 -7.39 -2.28 7.10
CA ARG A 280 -6.17 -2.60 7.85
C ARG A 280 -6.06 -4.09 8.13
N CYS A 281 -7.15 -4.71 8.56
CA CYS A 281 -7.22 -6.14 8.81
C CYS A 281 -7.00 -6.94 7.52
N LEU A 282 -7.69 -6.56 6.45
CA LEU A 282 -7.54 -7.19 5.13
C LEU A 282 -6.12 -7.05 4.58
N ALA A 283 -5.51 -5.86 4.70
CA ALA A 283 -4.14 -5.61 4.26
C ALA A 283 -3.11 -6.44 5.06
N ALA A 284 -3.33 -6.61 6.36
CA ALA A 284 -2.46 -7.44 7.21
C ALA A 284 -2.55 -8.93 6.84
N LEU A 285 -3.77 -9.42 6.56
CA LEU A 285 -3.99 -10.78 6.06
C LEU A 285 -3.45 -10.97 4.64
N TYR A 286 -3.53 -9.96 3.79
CA TYR A 286 -2.94 -9.97 2.45
C TYR A 286 -1.41 -10.04 2.52
N ASP A 287 -0.72 -9.18 3.29
CA ASP A 287 0.74 -9.25 3.50
C ASP A 287 1.15 -10.59 4.15
N MET A 288 0.31 -11.16 5.02
CA MET A 288 0.47 -12.53 5.52
C MET A 288 0.43 -13.56 4.39
N GLY A 289 -0.58 -13.54 3.52
CA GLY A 289 -0.67 -14.44 2.37
C GLY A 289 0.53 -14.32 1.44
N VAL A 290 0.94 -13.09 1.11
CA VAL A 290 2.10 -12.83 0.22
C VAL A 290 3.40 -13.35 0.81
N GLN A 291 3.72 -13.06 2.08
CA GLN A 291 5.02 -13.44 2.65
C GLN A 291 5.06 -14.89 3.16
N GLN A 292 3.91 -15.45 3.56
CA GLN A 292 3.85 -16.69 4.32
C GLN A 292 2.88 -17.74 3.72
N GLY A 293 2.27 -17.45 2.59
CA GLY A 293 1.41 -18.34 1.81
C GLY A 293 -0.01 -18.44 2.35
N SER A 294 -0.20 -19.04 3.52
CA SER A 294 -1.54 -19.23 4.11
C SER A 294 -1.51 -19.42 5.62
N LEU A 295 -2.69 -19.38 6.26
CA LEU A 295 -2.87 -19.64 7.69
C LEU A 295 -2.72 -21.14 8.07
N LYS A 296 -2.68 -22.06 7.10
CA LYS A 296 -2.77 -23.53 7.33
C LYS A 296 -1.84 -24.05 8.42
N LYS A 297 -0.59 -23.58 8.45
CA LYS A 297 0.43 -23.99 9.45
C LYS A 297 0.08 -23.58 10.89
N ALA A 298 -0.83 -22.62 11.06
CA ALA A 298 -1.21 -22.05 12.35
C ALA A 298 -2.67 -22.35 12.75
N HIS A 299 -3.45 -23.06 11.92
CA HIS A 299 -4.89 -23.30 12.18
C HIS A 299 -5.20 -23.79 13.59
N THR A 300 -4.50 -24.83 14.08
CA THR A 300 -4.73 -25.39 15.42
C THR A 300 -4.48 -24.36 16.52
N ALA A 301 -3.41 -23.57 16.40
CA ALA A 301 -3.07 -22.57 17.40
C ALA A 301 -4.04 -21.38 17.37
N ILE A 302 -4.49 -20.98 16.18
CA ILE A 302 -5.51 -19.94 16.00
C ILE A 302 -6.84 -20.39 16.61
N LYS A 303 -7.35 -21.57 16.27
CA LYS A 303 -8.60 -22.11 16.84
C LYS A 303 -8.57 -22.12 18.37
N ARG A 304 -7.47 -22.59 18.95
CA ARG A 304 -7.29 -22.64 20.40
C ARG A 304 -7.30 -21.24 21.02
N ARG A 305 -6.58 -20.27 20.43
CA ARG A 305 -6.56 -18.89 20.95
C ARG A 305 -7.90 -18.19 20.78
N VAL A 306 -8.56 -18.33 19.63
CA VAL A 306 -9.89 -17.75 19.39
C VAL A 306 -10.92 -18.31 20.39
N ALA A 307 -10.91 -19.62 20.67
CA ALA A 307 -11.81 -20.21 21.65
C ALA A 307 -11.53 -19.72 23.09
N ALA A 308 -10.27 -19.47 23.43
CA ALA A 308 -9.87 -19.04 24.77
C ALA A 308 -10.01 -17.52 24.99
N GLU A 309 -9.69 -16.71 23.98
CA GLU A 309 -9.66 -15.25 24.06
C GLU A 309 -10.97 -14.60 23.60
N GLN A 310 -11.82 -15.31 22.85
CA GLN A 310 -13.12 -14.84 22.35
C GLN A 310 -13.06 -13.40 21.78
N PRO A 311 -12.29 -13.16 20.70
CA PRO A 311 -12.11 -11.81 20.18
C PRO A 311 -13.45 -11.18 19.79
N GLU A 312 -13.72 -9.98 20.31
CA GLU A 312 -14.99 -9.26 20.12
C GLU A 312 -15.01 -8.42 18.83
N ASP A 313 -13.83 -8.08 18.29
CA ASP A 313 -13.68 -7.26 17.10
C ASP A 313 -12.70 -7.85 16.08
N GLU A 314 -12.78 -7.33 14.86
CA GLU A 314 -11.99 -7.82 13.72
C GLU A 314 -10.48 -7.57 13.87
N PHE A 315 -10.08 -6.55 14.62
CA PHE A 315 -8.67 -6.26 14.87
C PHE A 315 -8.08 -7.28 15.82
N ALA A 316 -8.79 -7.63 16.89
CA ALA A 316 -8.43 -8.69 17.83
C ALA A 316 -8.34 -10.05 17.11
N LEU A 317 -9.34 -10.41 16.31
CA LEU A 317 -9.33 -11.65 15.53
C LEU A 317 -8.17 -11.69 14.54
N THR A 318 -7.96 -10.59 13.80
CA THR A 318 -6.86 -10.50 12.83
C THR A 318 -5.50 -10.56 13.52
N ARG A 319 -5.35 -9.91 14.68
CA ARG A 319 -4.13 -9.93 15.49
C ARG A 319 -3.77 -11.35 15.91
N ILE A 320 -4.73 -12.14 16.42
CA ILE A 320 -4.51 -13.57 16.74
C ILE A 320 -3.99 -14.32 15.51
N ALA A 321 -4.63 -14.13 14.35
CA ALA A 321 -4.28 -14.83 13.12
C ALA A 321 -2.83 -14.53 12.68
N VAL A 322 -2.43 -13.26 12.66
CA VAL A 322 -1.09 -12.85 12.21
C VAL A 322 0.00 -13.21 13.21
N GLU A 323 -0.28 -13.14 14.52
CA GLU A 323 0.64 -13.55 15.58
C GLU A 323 0.94 -15.04 15.53
N GLU A 324 -0.10 -15.87 15.50
CA GLU A 324 0.08 -17.32 15.45
C GLU A 324 0.73 -17.76 14.15
N ARG A 325 0.41 -17.10 13.03
CA ARG A 325 1.07 -17.42 11.77
C ARG A 325 2.53 -17.00 11.76
N ALA A 326 2.89 -15.86 12.37
CA ALA A 326 4.28 -15.42 12.47
C ALA A 326 5.13 -16.43 13.24
N LYS A 327 4.62 -17.01 14.34
CA LYS A 327 5.31 -18.05 15.15
C LYS A 327 5.69 -19.31 14.36
N LYS A 328 5.07 -19.56 13.20
CA LYS A 328 5.38 -20.70 12.31
C LYS A 328 6.48 -20.39 11.29
N ALA A 329 7.02 -19.17 11.23
CA ALA A 329 8.24 -18.87 10.48
C ALA A 329 9.48 -19.48 11.15
N SER A 330 10.58 -19.58 10.40
CA SER A 330 11.89 -19.88 10.98
C SER A 330 12.23 -18.87 12.09
N PRO A 331 12.84 -19.28 13.21
CA PRO A 331 13.03 -18.41 14.38
C PRO A 331 13.62 -17.03 14.07
N ARG A 332 14.64 -16.98 13.19
CA ARG A 332 15.28 -15.72 12.77
C ARG A 332 14.34 -14.69 12.12
N TRP A 333 13.21 -15.11 11.58
CA TRP A 333 12.28 -14.25 10.83
C TRP A 333 10.98 -13.93 11.56
N ARG A 334 10.69 -14.56 12.71
CA ARG A 334 9.40 -14.41 13.41
C ARG A 334 9.12 -12.97 13.82
N ALA A 335 10.11 -12.30 14.43
CA ALA A 335 9.98 -10.91 14.84
C ALA A 335 9.77 -9.97 13.64
N ASP A 336 10.51 -10.18 12.53
CA ASP A 336 10.36 -9.40 11.30
C ASP A 336 8.95 -9.57 10.73
N CYS A 337 8.52 -10.81 10.51
CA CYS A 337 7.18 -11.14 10.04
C CYS A 337 6.10 -10.46 10.91
N LEU A 338 6.16 -10.60 12.22
CA LEU A 338 5.12 -10.05 13.09
C LEU A 338 5.11 -8.52 13.09
N SER A 339 6.28 -7.88 13.21
CA SER A 339 6.38 -6.42 13.28
C SER A 339 5.81 -5.72 12.03
N ARG A 340 5.89 -6.33 10.84
CA ARG A 340 5.23 -5.82 9.63
C ARG A 340 3.72 -5.78 9.75
N ARG A 341 3.12 -6.87 10.20
CA ARG A 341 1.66 -7.04 10.27
C ARG A 341 1.07 -6.19 11.37
N LEU A 342 1.75 -6.09 12.50
CA LEU A 342 1.38 -5.14 13.55
C LEU A 342 1.58 -3.69 13.08
N CYS A 343 2.59 -3.39 12.25
CA CYS A 343 2.72 -2.07 11.63
C CYS A 343 1.55 -1.72 10.71
N ILE A 344 0.99 -2.71 9.99
CA ILE A 344 -0.22 -2.52 9.18
C ILE A 344 -1.43 -2.33 10.10
N LEU A 345 -1.65 -3.25 11.03
CA LEU A 345 -2.80 -3.25 11.93
C LEU A 345 -2.86 -2.00 12.77
N ASP A 346 -1.75 -1.53 13.34
CA ASP A 346 -1.71 -0.37 14.24
C ASP A 346 -1.44 0.93 13.47
N ARG A 347 -1.21 0.82 12.15
CA ARG A 347 -0.84 1.92 11.26
C ARG A 347 0.42 2.67 11.74
N GLN A 348 1.26 2.05 12.55
CA GLN A 348 2.49 2.65 13.09
C GLN A 348 3.55 1.59 13.43
N PRO A 349 4.86 1.91 13.42
CA PRO A 349 5.89 0.91 13.65
C PRO A 349 5.84 0.29 15.05
N VAL A 350 5.56 -1.01 15.12
CA VAL A 350 5.50 -1.79 16.37
C VAL A 350 6.81 -2.55 16.60
N SER A 351 7.39 -2.40 17.79
CA SER A 351 8.58 -3.15 18.20
C SER A 351 8.18 -4.54 18.66
N VAL A 352 8.74 -5.57 18.03
CA VAL A 352 8.51 -6.98 18.38
C VAL A 352 9.81 -7.63 18.78
N THR A 353 9.79 -8.38 19.88
CA THR A 353 10.89 -9.27 20.28
C THR A 353 10.38 -10.70 20.38
N LEU A 354 10.92 -11.60 19.57
CA LEU A 354 10.60 -13.03 19.58
C LEU A 354 11.88 -13.85 19.37
N ASP A 355 12.06 -14.93 20.15
CA ASP A 355 13.20 -15.85 20.05
C ASP A 355 14.57 -15.12 20.07
N GLY A 356 14.70 -14.09 20.93
CA GLY A 356 15.90 -13.27 21.04
C GLY A 356 16.18 -12.35 19.85
N LYS A 357 15.29 -12.28 18.86
CA LYS A 357 15.37 -11.36 17.72
C LYS A 357 14.41 -10.19 17.92
N ARG A 358 14.89 -8.98 17.61
CA ARG A 358 14.11 -7.75 17.64
C ARG A 358 13.89 -7.23 16.23
N ALA A 359 12.68 -6.82 15.91
CA ALA A 359 12.37 -6.11 14.68
C ALA A 359 11.37 -4.98 14.94
N ARG A 360 11.47 -3.92 14.14
CA ARG A 360 10.52 -2.81 14.14
C ARG A 360 10.42 -2.28 12.71
N ARG A 361 9.46 -2.80 11.95
CA ARG A 361 9.26 -2.40 10.56
C ARG A 361 8.42 -1.14 10.49
N SER A 362 8.81 -0.23 9.62
CA SER A 362 8.05 0.97 9.27
C SER A 362 7.56 0.86 7.84
N ASN A 363 6.48 1.56 7.53
CA ASN A 363 5.89 1.58 6.20
C ASN A 363 5.51 3.01 5.79
N ARG A 364 6.19 3.52 4.77
CA ARG A 364 5.96 4.87 4.23
C ARG A 364 4.60 5.04 3.55
N SER A 365 3.93 3.94 3.20
CA SER A 365 2.60 3.91 2.62
C SER A 365 1.50 3.66 3.66
N SER A 366 1.81 3.75 4.96
CA SER A 366 0.82 3.64 6.06
C SER A 366 -0.30 4.66 6.00
N TYR A 367 -0.13 5.77 5.26
CA TYR A 367 -1.22 6.73 5.00
C TYR A 367 -2.37 6.09 4.21
N LEU A 368 -2.10 5.09 3.37
CA LEU A 368 -3.13 4.37 2.57
C LEU A 368 -4.02 3.45 3.42
N LEU A 369 -3.60 3.12 4.65
CA LEU A 369 -4.30 2.23 5.58
C LEU A 369 -5.40 2.98 6.32
N ARG A 370 -6.44 3.34 5.58
CA ARG A 370 -7.64 4.00 6.11
C ARG A 370 -8.37 3.12 7.11
N ASN A 371 -8.98 3.71 8.12
CA ASN A 371 -9.85 2.99 9.07
C ASN A 371 -11.27 2.74 8.50
N SER A 372 -11.37 2.38 7.22
CA SER A 372 -12.63 2.20 6.51
C SER A 372 -12.92 0.74 6.25
N GLU A 373 -14.19 0.35 6.37
CA GLU A 373 -14.68 -0.94 5.90
C GLU A 373 -14.63 -1.02 4.36
N VAL A 374 -14.58 -2.24 3.83
CA VAL A 374 -14.62 -2.52 2.39
C VAL A 374 -16.00 -3.03 2.01
N LYS A 375 -16.61 -2.41 0.99
CA LYS A 375 -17.94 -2.81 0.48
C LYS A 375 -17.88 -4.18 -0.20
N GLY A 376 -18.90 -5.02 0.00
CA GLY A 376 -19.17 -6.15 -0.88
C GLY A 376 -18.17 -7.30 -0.80
N LEU A 377 -17.53 -7.52 0.37
CA LEU A 377 -16.61 -8.64 0.59
C LEU A 377 -17.31 -10.00 0.59
N ASP A 378 -18.57 -10.04 0.99
CA ASP A 378 -19.47 -11.19 0.95
C ASP A 378 -19.45 -11.90 -0.41
N ARG A 379 -19.45 -11.14 -1.50
CA ARG A 379 -19.40 -11.67 -2.88
C ARG A 379 -18.12 -12.43 -3.21
N TYR A 380 -17.06 -12.22 -2.43
CA TYR A 380 -15.79 -12.89 -2.61
C TYR A 380 -15.61 -14.07 -1.64
N LEU A 381 -16.39 -14.13 -0.55
CA LEU A 381 -16.37 -15.18 0.47
C LEU A 381 -17.25 -16.38 0.10
N VAL A 382 -18.22 -16.18 -0.80
CA VAL A 382 -19.05 -17.25 -1.37
C VAL A 382 -18.42 -17.70 -2.70
N GLY A 383 -17.37 -18.52 -2.60
CA GLY A 383 -16.64 -19.04 -3.76
C GLY A 383 -15.88 -20.32 -3.43
#